data_AF-A0A051TR27-F1
#
_entry.id   AF-A0A051TR27-F1
#
_cell.length_a   1.000
_cell.length_b   1.000
_cell.length_c   1.000
_cell.angle_alpha   90.00
_cell.angle_beta   90.00
_cell.angle_gamma   90.00
#
_symmetry.space_group_name_H-M   'P 1'
#
loop_
_entity.id
_entity.type
_entity.pdbx_description
1 polymer ?
#
loop_
_entity_poly.entity_id
_entity_poly.type
_entity_poly.pdbx_seq_one_letter_code
_entity_poly.pdbx_strand_id
1 'polypeptide(L)'
;MLIAMSAEPGESRTAPPLPAALLHVWPFIALGALGWVAAVAAAFLVPALQGWRPVALAGLGVGVLGTSIFLLQLAAARRGARGAQAGLENYLDHK
;
A
#
# COMPACT_ATOMS: atom_id res chain seq x y z
N MET A 1 -11.19 31.78 -37.97
CA MET A 1 -10.19 30.75 -38.31
C MET A 1 -9.64 30.20 -37.00
N LEU A 2 -10.26 29.14 -36.47
CA LEU A 2 -9.90 28.51 -35.19
C LEU A 2 -8.97 27.33 -35.51
N ILE A 3 -7.70 27.42 -35.12
CA ILE A 3 -6.77 26.30 -35.21
C ILE A 3 -7.14 25.34 -34.08
N ALA A 4 -7.88 24.28 -34.42
CA ALA A 4 -7.99 23.11 -33.55
C ALA A 4 -6.60 22.48 -33.48
N MET A 5 -5.93 22.62 -32.34
CA MET A 5 -4.71 21.89 -32.05
C MET A 5 -5.08 20.44 -31.81
N SER A 6 -5.10 19.63 -32.88
CA SER A 6 -5.16 18.17 -32.77
C SER A 6 -3.98 17.73 -31.91
N ALA A 7 -4.26 17.36 -30.66
CA ALA A 7 -3.29 16.63 -29.88
C ALA A 7 -3.11 15.26 -30.55
N GLU A 8 -2.03 15.10 -31.32
CA GLU A 8 -1.58 13.80 -31.79
C GLU A 8 -1.57 12.84 -30.58
N PRO A 9 -2.29 11.71 -30.62
CA PRO A 9 -2.30 10.77 -29.51
C PRO A 9 -0.87 10.25 -29.34
N GLY A 10 -0.15 10.81 -28.36
CA GLY A 10 1.21 10.44 -28.06
C GLY A 10 1.29 8.94 -27.85
N GLU A 11 2.18 8.30 -28.61
CA GLU A 11 2.37 6.86 -28.62
C GLU A 11 2.46 6.34 -27.18
N SER A 12 1.44 5.58 -26.77
CA SER A 12 1.29 5.09 -25.41
C SER A 12 2.44 4.14 -25.11
N ARG A 13 3.49 4.64 -24.45
CA ARG A 13 4.60 3.81 -23.96
C ARG A 13 4.03 2.78 -23.01
N THR A 14 3.99 1.53 -23.45
CA THR A 14 3.59 0.42 -22.60
C THR A 14 4.69 0.22 -21.56
N ALA A 15 4.35 0.35 -20.28
CA ALA A 15 5.30 0.07 -19.22
C ALA A 15 5.72 -1.42 -19.30
N PRO A 16 7.01 -1.74 -19.17
CA PRO A 16 7.46 -3.13 -19.18
C PRO A 16 6.80 -3.90 -18.01
N PRO A 17 6.44 -5.18 -18.23
CA PRO A 17 5.77 -5.97 -17.21
C PRO A 17 6.67 -6.13 -15.98
N LEU A 18 6.14 -5.82 -14.80
CA LEU A 18 6.87 -6.00 -13.55
C LEU A 18 7.00 -7.51 -13.24
N PRO A 19 8.17 -7.94 -12.73
CA PRO A 19 8.37 -9.32 -12.27
C PRO A 19 7.29 -9.72 -11.25
N ALA A 20 6.71 -10.92 -11.41
CA ALA A 20 5.63 -11.41 -10.55
C ALA A 20 5.98 -11.34 -9.04
N ALA A 21 7.24 -11.57 -8.69
CA ALA A 21 7.73 -11.48 -7.31
C ALA A 21 7.49 -10.10 -6.67
N LEU A 22 7.60 -9.01 -7.44
CA LEU A 22 7.37 -7.65 -6.94
C LEU A 22 5.89 -7.29 -6.80
N LEU A 23 5.00 -8.09 -7.40
CA LEU A 23 3.56 -7.92 -7.29
C LEU A 23 2.99 -8.59 -6.04
N HIS A 24 3.74 -9.51 -5.43
CA HIS A 24 3.34 -10.16 -4.19
C HIS A 24 3.78 -9.31 -2.99
N VAL A 25 2.85 -8.57 -2.40
CA VAL A 25 3.10 -7.73 -1.22
C VAL A 25 3.31 -8.53 0.08
N TRP A 26 2.68 -9.69 0.19
CA TRP A 26 2.65 -10.51 1.41
C TRP A 26 4.03 -10.94 1.95
N PRO A 27 4.98 -11.40 1.11
CA PRO A 27 6.33 -11.74 1.57
C PRO A 27 7.04 -10.57 2.27
N PHE A 28 6.88 -9.34 1.79
CA PHE A 28 7.53 -8.16 2.37
C PHE A 28 6.91 -7.79 3.73
N ILE A 29 5.57 -7.84 3.83
CA ILE A 29 4.87 -7.62 5.11
C ILE A 29 5.30 -8.69 6.12
N ALA A 30 5.32 -9.96 5.72
CA ALA A 30 5.71 -11.07 6.59
C ALA A 30 7.16 -10.93 7.07
N LEU A 31 8.09 -10.61 6.16
CA LEU A 31 9.50 -10.43 6.48
C LEU A 31 9.69 -9.27 7.49
N GLY A 32 9.05 -8.13 7.25
CA GLY A 32 9.11 -6.99 8.16
C GLY A 32 8.51 -7.29 9.54
N ALA A 33 7.35 -7.96 9.57
CA ALA A 33 6.68 -8.34 10.82
C ALA A 33 7.55 -9.31 11.65
N LEU A 34 8.10 -10.35 11.00
CA LEU A 34 9.01 -11.30 11.66
C LEU A 34 10.27 -10.60 12.19
N GLY A 35 10.83 -9.66 11.44
CA GLY A 35 11.97 -8.85 11.88
C GLY A 35 11.69 -8.07 13.16
N TRP A 36 10.53 -7.40 13.24
CA TRP A 36 10.14 -6.66 14.45
C TRP A 36 9.79 -7.57 15.63
N VAL A 37 9.16 -8.72 15.40
CA VAL A 37 8.93 -9.72 16.45
C VAL A 37 10.25 -10.23 17.01
N ALA A 38 11.23 -10.53 16.14
CA ALA A 38 12.56 -10.93 16.57
C ALA A 38 13.28 -9.81 17.34
N ALA A 39 13.15 -8.55 16.92
CA ALA A 39 13.71 -7.41 17.64
C ALA A 39 13.10 -7.22 19.03
N VAL A 40 11.78 -7.39 19.16
CA VAL A 40 11.10 -7.38 20.47
C VAL A 40 11.61 -8.52 21.33
N ALA A 41 11.65 -9.75 20.81
CA ALA A 41 12.18 -10.89 21.56
C ALA A 41 13.62 -10.63 22.03
N ALA A 42 14.50 -10.14 21.16
CA ALA A 42 15.87 -9.80 21.51
C ALA A 42 15.95 -8.70 22.57
N ALA A 43 15.16 -7.62 22.45
CA ALA A 43 15.15 -6.52 23.40
C ALA A 43 14.67 -6.91 24.81
N PHE A 44 13.85 -7.96 24.94
CA PHE A 44 13.37 -8.43 26.25
C PHE A 44 14.21 -9.58 26.82
N LEU A 45 14.72 -10.48 25.97
CA LEU A 45 15.46 -11.68 26.39
C LEU A 45 16.97 -11.42 26.56
N VAL A 46 17.53 -10.39 25.92
CA VAL A 46 18.97 -10.08 25.97
C VAL A 46 19.22 -8.82 26.82
N PRO A 47 19.87 -8.92 27.99
CA PRO A 47 20.14 -7.77 28.86
C PRO A 47 20.90 -6.61 28.20
N ALA A 48 21.77 -6.90 27.23
CA ALA A 48 22.49 -5.87 26.48
C ALA A 48 21.60 -5.05 25.53
N LEU A 49 20.39 -5.54 25.20
CA LEU A 49 19.48 -4.92 24.23
C LEU A 49 18.27 -4.24 24.89
N GLN A 50 18.23 -4.14 26.22
CA GLN A 50 17.06 -3.60 26.94
C GLN A 50 16.73 -2.14 26.55
N GLY A 51 17.73 -1.35 26.15
CA GLY A 51 17.53 0.02 25.65
C GLY A 51 16.76 0.09 24.32
N TRP A 52 16.68 -1.01 23.56
CA TRP A 52 15.98 -1.05 22.28
C TRP A 52 14.47 -1.27 22.44
N ARG A 53 13.96 -1.60 23.63
CA ARG A 53 12.53 -1.90 23.86
C ARG A 53 11.58 -0.84 23.29
N PRO A 54 11.79 0.49 23.51
CA PRO A 54 10.87 1.49 22.97
C PRO A 54 10.83 1.46 21.44
N VAL A 55 11.99 1.32 20.80
CA VAL A 55 12.12 1.27 19.33
C VAL A 55 11.54 -0.03 18.77
N ALA A 56 11.83 -1.17 19.41
CA ALA A 56 11.30 -2.48 19.02
C ALA A 56 9.76 -2.51 19.08
N LEU A 57 9.18 -1.98 20.16
CA LEU A 57 7.73 -1.87 20.31
C LEU A 57 7.12 -0.86 19.33
N ALA A 58 7.77 0.28 19.11
CA ALA A 58 7.30 1.27 18.15
C ALA A 58 7.29 0.69 16.72
N GLY A 59 8.36 0.01 16.32
CA GLY A 59 8.43 -0.64 15.02
C GLY A 59 7.39 -1.74 14.83
N LEU A 60 7.17 -2.58 15.84
CA LEU A 60 6.09 -3.58 15.82
C LEU A 60 4.71 -2.91 15.70
N GLY A 61 4.47 -1.85 16.49
CA GLY A 61 3.22 -1.09 16.47
C GLY A 61 2.95 -0.42 15.11
N VAL A 62 3.97 0.20 14.52
CA VAL A 62 3.90 0.79 13.17
C VAL A 62 3.63 -0.29 12.12
N GLY A 63 4.25 -1.46 12.23
CA GLY A 63 4.00 -2.60 11.35
C GLY A 63 2.54 -3.09 11.41
N VAL A 64 1.99 -3.23 12.62
CA VAL A 64 0.58 -3.59 12.85
C VAL A 64 -0.35 -2.54 12.26
N LEU A 65 -0.07 -1.25 12.49
CA LEU A 65 -0.86 -0.14 11.96
C LEU A 65 -0.86 -0.12 10.43
N GLY A 66 0.33 -0.16 9.82
CA GLY A 66 0.47 -0.15 8.35
C GLY A 66 -0.22 -1.35 7.69
N THR A 67 -0.05 -2.55 8.27
CA THR A 67 -0.72 -3.76 7.78
C THR A 67 -2.24 -3.65 7.90
N SER A 68 -2.74 -3.09 9.01
CA SER A 68 -4.18 -2.87 9.21
C SER A 68 -4.75 -1.92 8.15
N ILE A 69 -4.07 -0.80 7.88
CA ILE A 69 -4.46 0.15 6.82
C ILE A 69 -4.49 -0.56 5.47
N PHE A 70 -3.45 -1.32 5.13
CA PHE A 70 -3.40 -2.10 3.89
C PHE A 70 -4.58 -3.07 3.76
N LEU A 71 -4.92 -3.80 4.83
CA LEU A 71 -6.05 -4.73 4.81
C LEU A 71 -7.39 -4.02 4.64
N LEU A 72 -7.57 -2.85 5.24
CA LEU A 72 -8.76 -2.02 5.04
C LEU A 72 -8.86 -1.55 3.58
N GLN A 73 -7.75 -1.12 2.99
CA GLN A 73 -7.68 -0.74 1.57
C GLN A 73 -7.99 -1.94 0.66
N LEU A 74 -7.40 -3.10 0.93
CA LEU A 74 -7.63 -4.32 0.19
C LEU A 74 -9.10 -4.76 0.29
N ALA A 75 -9.70 -4.68 1.49
CA ALA A 75 -11.11 -4.98 1.68
C ALA A 75 -12.01 -3.98 0.94
N ALA A 76 -11.69 -2.69 0.93
CA ALA A 76 -12.41 -1.68 0.16
C ALA A 76 -12.33 -1.95 -1.35
N ALA A 77 -11.15 -2.27 -1.87
CA ALA A 77 -10.94 -2.63 -3.27
C ALA A 77 -11.72 -3.90 -3.65
N ARG A 78 -11.67 -4.95 -2.83
CA ARG A 78 -12.40 -6.22 -3.06
C ARG A 78 -13.92 -6.07 -3.03
N ARG A 79 -14.44 -5.20 -2.17
CA ARG A 79 -15.87 -4.86 -2.14
C ARG A 79 -16.31 -4.05 -3.37
N GLY A 80 -15.36 -3.68 -4.24
CA GLY A 80 -15.61 -2.77 -5.33
C GLY A 80 -16.21 -1.48 -4.81
N ALA A 81 -15.79 -1.01 -3.62
CA ALA A 81 -16.31 0.20 -3.01
C ALA A 81 -16.15 1.32 -4.03
N ARG A 82 -17.26 1.62 -4.70
CA ARG A 82 -17.45 2.54 -5.80
C ARG A 82 -17.24 3.98 -5.36
N GLY A 83 -16.28 4.28 -4.49
CA GLY A 83 -16.00 5.65 -4.04
C GLY A 83 -15.65 6.59 -5.20
N ALA A 84 -15.20 6.04 -6.33
CA ALA A 84 -14.94 6.78 -7.57
C ALA A 84 -16.06 6.70 -8.62
N GLN A 85 -17.08 5.84 -8.41
CA GLN A 85 -18.25 5.78 -9.29
C GLN A 85 -19.50 6.40 -8.66
N ALA A 86 -19.66 6.36 -7.34
CA ALA A 86 -20.69 7.07 -6.59
C ALA A 86 -20.47 8.58 -6.74
N GLY A 87 -21.27 9.21 -7.60
CA GLY A 87 -21.16 10.62 -7.99
C GLY A 87 -20.77 10.84 -9.44
N LEU A 88 -20.27 9.82 -10.15
CA LEU A 88 -20.10 9.85 -11.60
C LEU A 88 -21.47 9.78 -12.29
N GLU A 89 -22.45 9.11 -11.66
CA GLU A 89 -23.84 9.08 -12.15
C GLU A 89 -24.43 10.50 -12.19
N ASN A 90 -24.12 11.36 -11.22
CA ASN A 90 -24.57 12.77 -11.22
C ASN A 90 -23.94 13.62 -12.34
N TYR A 91 -22.79 13.21 -12.88
CA TYR A 91 -22.15 13.90 -14.02
C TYR A 91 -22.64 13.35 -15.37
N LEU A 92 -23.00 12.07 -15.44
CA LEU A 92 -23.46 11.41 -16.66
C LEU A 92 -24.98 11.54 -16.89
N ASP A 93 -25.79 11.66 -15.84
CA ASP A 93 -27.22 11.99 -15.93
C ASP A 93 -27.42 13.51 -15.92
N HIS A 94 -27.30 14.12 -17.10
CA HIS A 94 -27.89 15.43 -17.38
C HIS A 94 -29.19 15.21 -18.16
N LYS A 95 -30.33 15.22 -17.46
CA LYS A 95 -31.65 15.51 -18.03
C LYS A 95 -32.29 16.68 -17.31
#